data_AF-A0A846X1C1-F1
#
_entry.id   AF-A0A846X1C1-F1
#
_cell.length_a   1.000
_cell.length_b   1.000
_cell.length_c   1.000
_cell.angle_alpha   90.00
_cell.angle_beta   90.00
_cell.angle_gamma   90.00
#
_symmetry.space_group_name_H-M   'P 1'
#
loop_
_entity.id
_entity.type
_entity.pdbx_description
1 polymer ?
#
loop_
_entity_poly.entity_id
_entity_poly.type
_entity_poly.pdbx_seq_one_letter_code
_entity_poly.pdbx_strand_id
1 'polypeptide(L)'
;MRRQLLPRVGTAVVLASLTACGGTVDGSPQADPTATAAKLDAGNYKTSPTEVKAVAPADAWQQEAFLLADSVPAPWEIDPAFSKSTPKSGSTPVLSTARTGGMLDTTAGDKLTLAPQTGFVATASSIEGGRLAVGAFRYATEDEARRAVDLIAIRASNVGAPDGSPDNTEVVVLGNVENRRWTTLATVRGNMVLLGAAEVVGVGESSRLSAKAIAAQVEKIKNYKPTPKSAAVAVPEVPMDTADSMMKYTLSVDPGVDRSVLGLSAHVGYGDGYLSPHTFSLMIMQDSTERTNKYGIEQYAVRQGATLTRLKSEQTARFYFDDFVAPTTDTKATVPGIARENARCSELTSGGFRCGVWTGGRYTASVSGKNLQQAQQAASAQYLIMKQMPS
;
A
#
# COMPACT_ATOMS: atom_id res chain seq x y z
N MET A 1 14.41 5.93 50.74
CA MET A 1 15.87 5.71 50.76
C MET A 1 16.16 4.31 51.30
N ARG A 2 16.49 3.35 50.44
CA ARG A 2 17.06 2.05 50.83
C ARG A 2 18.17 1.72 49.84
N ARG A 3 19.41 1.79 50.31
CA ARG A 3 20.62 1.38 49.59
C ARG A 3 20.68 -0.14 49.59
N GLN A 4 20.76 -0.76 48.41
CA GLN A 4 21.21 -2.14 48.26
C GLN A 4 22.53 -2.14 47.51
N LEU A 5 23.55 -2.68 48.19
CA LEU A 5 24.88 -2.99 47.68
C LEU A 5 24.80 -4.28 46.86
N LEU A 6 25.32 -4.26 45.64
CA LEU A 6 25.55 -5.46 44.83
C LEU A 6 27.07 -5.71 44.68
N PRO A 7 27.50 -6.98 44.70
CA PRO A 7 28.89 -7.36 44.83
C PRO A 7 29.63 -7.36 43.48
N ARG A 8 30.94 -7.10 43.57
CA ARG A 8 31.91 -7.22 42.48
C ARG A 8 32.09 -8.69 42.09
N VAL A 9 31.84 -9.03 40.82
CA VAL A 9 32.22 -10.32 40.22
C VAL A 9 33.46 -10.11 39.37
N GLY A 10 34.49 -10.92 39.66
CA GLY A 10 35.84 -10.78 39.14
C GLY A 10 36.02 -11.23 37.69
N THR A 11 36.94 -10.54 37.03
CA THR A 11 37.42 -10.81 35.68
C THR A 11 38.40 -11.99 35.69
N ALA A 12 38.01 -13.12 35.10
CA ALA A 12 38.93 -14.22 34.81
C ALA A 12 39.59 -13.97 33.45
N VAL A 13 40.89 -13.68 33.46
CA VAL A 13 41.74 -13.57 32.28
C VAL A 13 42.20 -14.98 31.88
N VAL A 14 41.72 -15.47 30.73
CA VAL A 14 42.22 -16.70 30.10
C VAL A 14 43.28 -16.29 29.08
N LEU A 15 44.57 -16.43 29.45
CA LEU A 15 45.68 -16.40 28.50
C LEU A 15 45.70 -17.76 27.76
N ALA A 16 45.26 -17.77 26.52
CA ALA A 16 45.49 -18.90 25.61
C ALA A 16 46.86 -18.74 24.95
N SER A 17 47.82 -19.56 25.36
CA SER A 17 49.13 -19.71 24.75
C SER A 17 49.01 -20.41 23.39
N LEU A 18 49.12 -19.63 22.31
CA LEU A 18 49.28 -20.13 20.93
C LEU A 18 50.74 -20.49 20.67
N THR A 19 51.11 -21.74 20.94
CA THR A 19 52.39 -22.31 20.49
C THR A 19 52.24 -22.92 19.10
N ALA A 20 52.86 -22.25 18.13
CA ALA A 20 53.67 -22.82 17.03
C ALA A 20 53.10 -24.00 16.21
N CYS A 21 52.50 -23.66 15.06
CA CYS A 21 52.65 -24.43 13.81
C CYS A 21 53.28 -23.50 12.76
N GLY A 22 54.61 -23.37 12.78
CA GLY A 22 55.38 -22.61 11.82
C GLY A 22 55.62 -23.42 10.55
N GLY A 23 54.69 -23.36 9.61
CA GLY A 23 54.94 -23.66 8.20
C GLY A 23 54.86 -22.35 7.43
N THR A 24 55.99 -21.78 7.04
CA THR A 24 56.02 -20.68 6.07
C THR A 24 55.59 -21.26 4.72
N VAL A 25 54.38 -20.93 4.29
CA VAL A 25 53.94 -21.18 2.92
C VAL A 25 54.61 -20.11 2.06
N ASP A 26 55.50 -20.52 1.16
CA ASP A 26 56.04 -19.63 0.14
C ASP A 26 54.90 -19.23 -0.81
N GLY A 27 54.47 -17.98 -0.65
CA GLY A 27 53.45 -17.35 -1.46
C GLY A 27 53.23 -15.95 -0.89
N SER A 28 53.49 -14.92 -1.69
CA SER A 28 53.05 -13.57 -1.36
C SER A 28 51.54 -13.64 -1.11
N PRO A 29 51.02 -13.23 0.06
CA PRO A 29 49.58 -13.24 0.30
C PRO A 29 48.93 -12.38 -0.77
N GLN A 30 48.33 -13.05 -1.76
CA GLN A 30 47.56 -12.41 -2.79
C GLN A 30 46.22 -12.13 -2.15
N ALA A 31 45.97 -10.86 -1.82
CA ALA A 31 44.68 -10.43 -1.32
C ALA A 31 43.62 -10.95 -2.27
N ASP A 32 42.70 -11.77 -1.75
CA ASP A 32 41.57 -12.25 -2.52
C ASP A 32 40.86 -11.00 -3.07
N PRO A 33 40.80 -10.82 -4.41
CA PRO A 33 40.16 -9.65 -4.99
C PRO A 33 38.65 -9.59 -4.69
N THR A 34 38.06 -10.66 -4.12
CA THR A 34 36.71 -10.65 -3.56
C THR A 34 36.65 -10.17 -2.11
N ALA A 35 37.77 -10.15 -1.37
CA ALA A 35 37.86 -9.69 0.01
C ALA A 35 37.90 -8.15 0.15
N THR A 36 38.13 -7.40 -0.92
CA THR A 36 38.12 -5.92 -0.95
C THR A 36 36.78 -5.32 -1.40
N ALA A 37 35.82 -6.13 -1.87
CA ALA A 37 34.45 -5.66 -2.03
C ALA A 37 33.81 -5.60 -0.64
N ALA A 38 33.79 -4.41 -0.02
CA ALA A 38 33.13 -4.21 1.26
C ALA A 38 31.72 -4.84 1.23
N LYS A 39 31.53 -5.89 2.03
CA LYS A 39 30.25 -6.57 2.13
C LYS A 39 29.24 -5.55 2.64
N LEU A 40 28.21 -5.27 1.83
CA LEU A 40 27.15 -4.34 2.21
C LEU A 40 26.51 -4.79 3.52
N ASP A 41 26.40 -3.88 4.48
CA ASP A 41 25.68 -4.14 5.73
C ASP A 41 24.19 -4.07 5.47
N ALA A 42 23.55 -5.23 5.37
CA ALA A 42 22.11 -5.38 5.24
C ALA A 42 21.41 -5.62 6.59
N GLY A 43 22.14 -5.60 7.72
CA GLY A 43 21.60 -5.95 9.03
C GLY A 43 20.89 -7.31 9.02
N ASN A 44 19.67 -7.36 9.55
CA ASN A 44 18.83 -8.57 9.59
C ASN A 44 17.88 -8.71 8.39
N TYR A 45 17.96 -7.80 7.41
CA TYR A 45 17.10 -7.86 6.24
C TYR A 45 17.52 -8.99 5.30
N LYS A 46 16.52 -9.66 4.69
CA LYS A 46 16.79 -10.64 3.63
C LYS A 46 17.39 -9.93 2.42
N THR A 47 18.43 -10.53 1.82
CA THR A 47 19.12 -10.00 0.63
C THR A 47 18.85 -10.81 -0.64
N SER A 48 18.10 -11.92 -0.51
CA SER A 48 17.64 -12.75 -1.62
C SER A 48 16.19 -12.41 -1.99
N PRO A 49 15.85 -12.41 -3.29
CA PRO A 49 14.47 -12.30 -3.75
C PRO A 49 13.58 -13.33 -3.06
N THR A 50 12.35 -12.96 -2.73
CA THR A 50 11.42 -13.83 -2.00
C THR A 50 10.16 -14.00 -2.82
N GLU A 51 9.81 -15.22 -3.21
CA GLU A 51 8.55 -15.48 -3.90
C GLU A 51 7.36 -15.02 -3.05
N VAL A 52 6.42 -14.31 -3.68
CA VAL A 52 5.21 -13.81 -3.01
C VAL A 52 4.02 -14.65 -3.48
N LYS A 53 3.41 -15.34 -2.52
CA LYS A 53 2.20 -16.17 -2.72
C LYS A 53 1.20 -15.85 -1.62
N ALA A 54 -0.07 -15.94 -1.95
CA ALA A 54 -1.13 -15.84 -0.95
C ALA A 54 -1.11 -17.11 -0.10
N VAL A 55 -1.02 -16.96 1.22
CA VAL A 55 -1.09 -18.09 2.15
C VAL A 55 -2.48 -18.15 2.79
N ALA A 56 -3.11 -16.99 3.00
CA ALA A 56 -4.48 -16.85 3.45
C ALA A 56 -5.36 -16.25 2.35
N PRO A 57 -6.69 -16.51 2.36
CA PRO A 57 -7.62 -15.88 1.42
C PRO A 57 -7.57 -14.35 1.45
N ALA A 58 -7.35 -13.76 2.63
CA ALA A 58 -7.25 -12.30 2.79
C ALA A 58 -6.04 -11.71 2.03
N ASP A 59 -4.94 -12.45 1.88
CA ASP A 59 -3.77 -12.00 1.12
C ASP A 59 -4.16 -11.82 -0.37
N ALA A 60 -4.81 -12.83 -0.94
CA ALA A 60 -5.31 -12.81 -2.31
C ALA A 60 -6.37 -11.72 -2.50
N TRP A 61 -7.32 -11.61 -1.57
CA TRP A 61 -8.37 -10.62 -1.65
C TRP A 61 -7.88 -9.17 -1.50
N GLN A 62 -6.78 -8.94 -0.78
CA GLN A 62 -6.12 -7.63 -0.75
C GLN A 62 -5.55 -7.28 -2.12
N GLN A 63 -4.87 -8.21 -2.79
CA GLN A 63 -4.37 -7.94 -4.13
C GLN A 63 -5.50 -7.73 -5.13
N GLU A 64 -6.60 -8.49 -5.03
CA GLU A 64 -7.80 -8.27 -5.85
C GLU A 64 -8.43 -6.90 -5.60
N ALA A 65 -8.42 -6.40 -4.35
CA ALA A 65 -8.90 -5.06 -4.04
C ALA A 65 -8.13 -3.98 -4.80
N PHE A 66 -6.81 -4.15 -4.96
CA PHE A 66 -5.99 -3.23 -5.75
C PHE A 66 -6.26 -3.32 -7.24
N LEU A 67 -6.56 -4.51 -7.77
CA LEU A 67 -7.01 -4.66 -9.16
C LEU A 67 -8.38 -4.00 -9.38
N LEU A 68 -9.28 -4.13 -8.40
CA LEU A 68 -10.58 -3.46 -8.40
C LEU A 68 -10.44 -1.93 -8.31
N ALA A 69 -9.45 -1.43 -7.57
CA ALA A 69 -9.21 0.00 -7.38
C ALA A 69 -8.93 0.76 -8.69
N ASP A 70 -8.38 0.08 -9.72
CA ASP A 70 -8.24 0.64 -11.07
C ASP A 70 -9.58 1.02 -11.70
N SER A 71 -10.66 0.39 -11.24
CA SER A 71 -12.03 0.67 -11.65
C SER A 71 -12.81 1.56 -10.67
N VAL A 72 -12.14 2.14 -9.67
CA VAL A 72 -12.73 3.10 -8.73
C VAL A 72 -12.35 4.53 -9.15
N PRO A 73 -13.33 5.43 -9.38
CA PRO A 73 -13.03 6.85 -9.62
C PRO A 73 -12.35 7.47 -8.40
N ALA A 74 -11.38 8.33 -8.64
CA ALA A 74 -10.82 9.14 -7.57
C ALA A 74 -11.80 10.24 -7.17
N PRO A 75 -11.90 10.61 -5.89
CA PRO A 75 -12.75 11.72 -5.45
C PRO A 75 -12.49 13.04 -6.21
N TRP A 76 -11.24 13.35 -6.55
CA TRP A 76 -10.88 14.54 -7.34
C TRP A 76 -11.31 14.47 -8.82
N GLU A 77 -11.56 13.28 -9.37
CA GLU A 77 -12.18 13.11 -10.69
C GLU A 77 -13.69 13.43 -10.63
N ILE A 78 -14.31 13.22 -9.47
CA ILE A 78 -15.72 13.56 -9.23
C ILE A 78 -15.86 15.06 -8.96
N ASP A 79 -15.05 15.61 -8.07
CA ASP A 79 -15.04 17.03 -7.74
C ASP A 79 -13.61 17.47 -7.32
N PRO A 80 -12.96 18.38 -8.07
CA PRO A 80 -11.60 18.82 -7.78
C PRO A 80 -11.39 19.44 -6.40
N ALA A 81 -12.46 19.89 -5.72
CA ALA A 81 -12.37 20.37 -4.35
C ALA A 81 -11.87 19.27 -3.38
N PHE A 82 -12.06 18.00 -3.71
CA PHE A 82 -11.69 16.84 -2.88
C PHE A 82 -10.34 16.24 -3.29
N SER A 83 -9.27 17.00 -3.05
CA SER A 83 -7.89 16.65 -3.41
C SER A 83 -6.94 16.58 -2.22
N LYS A 84 -7.45 16.67 -0.98
CA LYS A 84 -6.64 16.63 0.24
C LYS A 84 -6.74 15.26 0.92
N SER A 85 -5.66 14.87 1.60
CA SER A 85 -5.65 13.68 2.46
C SER A 85 -6.66 13.83 3.61
N THR A 86 -7.37 12.76 3.91
CA THR A 86 -8.25 12.63 5.07
C THR A 86 -7.43 12.24 6.31
N PRO A 87 -7.47 12.98 7.44
CA PRO A 87 -6.63 12.67 8.61
C PRO A 87 -6.98 11.37 9.36
N LYS A 88 -8.18 10.81 9.15
CA LYS A 88 -8.73 9.68 9.93
C LYS A 88 -9.26 8.53 9.07
N SER A 89 -9.20 8.68 7.76
CA SER A 89 -9.65 7.68 6.80
C SER A 89 -8.68 7.74 5.64
N GLY A 90 -8.43 6.63 4.98
CA GLY A 90 -7.60 6.63 3.80
C GLY A 90 -8.25 5.75 2.75
N SER A 91 -7.87 5.97 1.50
CA SER A 91 -8.21 5.02 0.47
C SER A 91 -7.59 3.67 0.80
N THR A 92 -8.37 2.60 0.73
CA THR A 92 -7.98 1.35 1.38
C THR A 92 -8.73 0.13 0.84
N PRO A 93 -8.09 -1.05 0.82
CA PRO A 93 -8.77 -2.31 0.53
C PRO A 93 -9.75 -2.68 1.66
N VAL A 94 -10.89 -3.25 1.30
CA VAL A 94 -11.95 -3.68 2.22
C VAL A 94 -12.00 -5.20 2.24
N LEU A 95 -11.50 -5.78 3.33
CA LEU A 95 -11.43 -7.24 3.53
C LEU A 95 -12.51 -7.75 4.52
N SER A 96 -13.27 -6.85 5.12
CA SER A 96 -14.34 -7.16 6.07
C SER A 96 -15.29 -5.97 6.24
N THR A 97 -16.44 -6.21 6.86
CA THR A 97 -17.44 -5.18 7.17
C THR A 97 -16.96 -4.17 8.21
N ALA A 98 -15.95 -4.51 9.01
CA ALA A 98 -15.34 -3.61 10.00
C ALA A 98 -14.60 -2.42 9.37
N ARG A 99 -14.32 -2.45 8.05
CA ARG A 99 -13.56 -1.41 7.35
C ARG A 99 -14.20 -0.97 6.04
N THR A 100 -15.40 -0.41 6.11
CA THR A 100 -16.07 0.18 4.93
C THR A 100 -15.50 1.54 4.51
N GLY A 101 -14.30 1.92 4.99
CA GLY A 101 -13.67 3.22 4.66
C GLY A 101 -14.49 4.44 5.13
N GLY A 102 -15.35 4.27 6.14
CA GLY A 102 -16.28 5.31 6.58
C GLY A 102 -17.37 5.64 5.56
N MET A 103 -17.69 4.72 4.64
CA MET A 103 -18.83 4.90 3.73
C MET A 103 -20.16 4.60 4.42
N LEU A 104 -20.16 3.79 5.47
CA LEU A 104 -21.35 3.50 6.27
C LEU A 104 -21.21 4.13 7.66
N ASP A 105 -22.33 4.60 8.21
CA ASP A 105 -22.38 4.95 9.63
C ASP A 105 -22.38 3.67 10.50
N THR A 106 -22.29 3.82 11.81
CA THR A 106 -22.26 2.67 12.72
C THR A 106 -23.53 1.83 12.60
N THR A 107 -24.69 2.47 12.44
CA THR A 107 -25.99 1.77 12.35
C THR A 107 -26.10 0.90 11.10
N ALA A 108 -25.72 1.43 9.94
CA ALA A 108 -25.69 0.69 8.68
C ALA A 108 -24.57 -0.37 8.70
N GLY A 109 -23.41 -0.04 9.27
CA GLY A 109 -22.30 -0.99 9.44
C GLY A 109 -22.69 -2.20 10.30
N ASP A 110 -23.38 -1.99 11.41
CA ASP A 110 -23.82 -3.06 12.33
C ASP A 110 -24.87 -3.99 11.68
N LYS A 111 -25.69 -3.45 10.76
CA LYS A 111 -26.66 -4.25 9.99
C LYS A 111 -26.01 -5.07 8.88
N LEU A 112 -24.84 -4.65 8.40
CA LEU A 112 -24.12 -5.35 7.34
C LEU A 112 -23.44 -6.60 7.91
N THR A 113 -24.23 -7.67 8.04
CA THR A 113 -23.78 -8.98 8.53
C THR A 113 -23.11 -9.83 7.45
N LEU A 114 -23.30 -9.48 6.17
CA LEU A 114 -22.68 -10.14 5.02
C LEU A 114 -21.38 -9.42 4.66
N ALA A 115 -20.25 -10.12 4.83
CA ALA A 115 -18.96 -9.58 4.45
C ALA A 115 -18.73 -9.69 2.93
N PRO A 116 -18.23 -8.62 2.28
CA PRO A 116 -17.74 -8.75 0.92
C PRO A 116 -16.49 -9.65 0.91
N GLN A 117 -16.24 -10.32 -0.21
CA GLN A 117 -15.00 -11.07 -0.43
C GLN A 117 -13.81 -10.10 -0.48
N THR A 118 -14.01 -8.97 -1.14
CA THR A 118 -13.03 -7.88 -1.28
C THR A 118 -13.74 -6.59 -1.66
N GLY A 119 -13.05 -5.47 -1.56
CA GLY A 119 -13.55 -4.19 -2.00
C GLY A 119 -12.45 -3.14 -1.96
N PHE A 120 -12.71 -1.97 -2.53
CA PHE A 120 -11.82 -0.83 -2.38
C PHE A 120 -12.64 0.43 -2.16
N VAL A 121 -12.12 1.32 -1.32
CA VAL A 121 -12.67 2.65 -1.10
C VAL A 121 -11.59 3.66 -1.42
N ALA A 122 -11.95 4.67 -2.22
CA ALA A 122 -11.16 5.88 -2.40
C ALA A 122 -11.79 7.01 -1.59
N THR A 123 -10.99 7.72 -0.80
CA THR A 123 -11.47 8.86 0.02
C THR A 123 -10.58 10.08 -0.15
N ALA A 124 -11.19 11.26 -0.15
CA ALA A 124 -10.46 12.52 -0.05
C ALA A 124 -11.28 13.57 0.70
N SER A 125 -10.59 14.60 1.18
CA SER A 125 -11.17 15.75 1.84
C SER A 125 -11.07 17.01 0.98
N SER A 126 -11.99 17.95 1.23
CA SER A 126 -11.89 19.31 0.75
C SER A 126 -11.19 20.21 1.78
N ILE A 127 -10.78 21.41 1.34
CA ILE A 127 -10.17 22.41 2.23
C ILE A 127 -11.15 22.92 3.30
N GLU A 128 -12.45 22.83 3.02
CA GLU A 128 -13.54 23.20 3.92
C GLU A 128 -13.89 22.07 4.91
N GLY A 129 -13.14 20.97 4.90
CA GLY A 129 -13.37 19.83 5.80
C GLY A 129 -14.47 18.87 5.33
N GLY A 130 -14.99 19.03 4.11
CA GLY A 130 -15.86 18.04 3.50
C GLY A 130 -15.12 16.74 3.20
N ARG A 131 -15.86 15.64 3.05
CA ARG A 131 -15.33 14.34 2.64
C ARG A 131 -16.15 13.76 1.49
N LEU A 132 -15.45 13.17 0.53
CA LEU A 132 -16.04 12.42 -0.58
C LEU A 132 -15.38 11.04 -0.63
N ALA A 133 -16.20 10.00 -0.73
CA ALA A 133 -15.76 8.63 -0.85
C ALA A 133 -16.49 7.91 -1.98
N VAL A 134 -15.75 7.09 -2.71
CA VAL A 134 -16.25 6.24 -3.79
C VAL A 134 -15.73 4.84 -3.54
N GLY A 135 -16.56 3.82 -3.67
CA GLY A 135 -16.11 2.45 -3.44
C GLY A 135 -16.90 1.40 -4.18
N ALA A 136 -16.30 0.23 -4.29
CA ALA A 136 -16.90 -0.96 -4.87
C ALA A 136 -16.58 -2.17 -4.00
N PHE A 137 -17.59 -2.95 -3.67
CA PHE A 137 -17.50 -4.17 -2.85
C PHE A 137 -17.96 -5.37 -3.66
N ARG A 138 -17.16 -6.42 -3.67
CA ARG A 138 -17.45 -7.68 -4.37
C ARG A 138 -17.99 -8.71 -3.40
N TYR A 139 -19.17 -9.26 -3.70
CA TYR A 139 -19.78 -10.37 -2.98
C TYR A 139 -19.60 -11.68 -3.76
N ALA A 140 -19.90 -12.81 -3.12
CA ALA A 140 -19.73 -14.10 -3.79
C ALA A 140 -20.74 -14.28 -4.93
N THR A 141 -21.94 -13.71 -4.79
CA THR A 141 -23.03 -13.77 -5.79
C THR A 141 -23.74 -12.43 -5.91
N GLU A 142 -24.53 -12.27 -6.97
CA GLU A 142 -25.44 -11.14 -7.13
C GLU A 142 -26.51 -11.08 -6.03
N ASP A 143 -27.06 -12.23 -5.63
CA ASP A 143 -28.06 -12.29 -4.55
C ASP A 143 -27.48 -11.81 -3.22
N GLU A 144 -26.24 -12.16 -2.90
CA GLU A 144 -25.55 -11.63 -1.71
C GLU A 144 -25.34 -10.12 -1.80
N ALA A 145 -24.97 -9.59 -2.96
CA ALA A 145 -24.82 -8.15 -3.18
C ALA A 145 -26.16 -7.41 -2.99
N ARG A 146 -27.25 -7.94 -3.54
CA ARG A 146 -28.61 -7.40 -3.37
C ARG A 146 -29.02 -7.42 -1.90
N ARG A 147 -28.86 -8.56 -1.25
CA ARG A 147 -29.17 -8.72 0.18
C ARG A 147 -28.34 -7.78 1.06
N ALA A 148 -27.08 -7.56 0.73
CA ALA A 148 -26.23 -6.62 1.46
C ALA A 148 -26.78 -5.18 1.39
N VAL A 149 -27.23 -4.72 0.20
CA VAL A 149 -27.89 -3.41 0.06
C VAL A 149 -29.22 -3.36 0.79
N ASP A 150 -30.05 -4.41 0.67
CA ASP A 150 -31.35 -4.46 1.35
C ASP A 150 -31.24 -4.38 2.88
N LEU A 151 -30.19 -4.96 3.46
CA LEU A 151 -29.93 -4.90 4.91
C LEU A 151 -29.64 -3.47 5.41
N ILE A 152 -29.06 -2.61 4.55
CA ILE A 152 -28.61 -1.26 4.94
C ILE A 152 -29.48 -0.14 4.33
N ALA A 153 -30.35 -0.45 3.37
CA ALA A 153 -31.22 0.53 2.72
C ALA A 153 -32.19 1.21 3.71
N ILE A 154 -32.35 2.52 3.56
CA ILE A 154 -33.31 3.32 4.32
C ILE A 154 -34.65 3.31 3.57
N ARG A 155 -35.62 2.54 4.08
CA ARG A 155 -36.94 2.34 3.44
C ARG A 155 -38.03 3.32 3.93
N ALA A 156 -37.67 4.56 4.25
CA ALA A 156 -38.67 5.56 4.64
C ALA A 156 -39.42 6.08 3.39
N SER A 157 -40.74 6.27 3.49
CA SER A 157 -41.63 6.62 2.35
C SER A 157 -41.25 7.89 1.59
N ASN A 158 -40.46 8.78 2.22
CA ASN A 158 -40.05 10.07 1.66
C ASN A 158 -38.55 10.13 1.32
N VAL A 159 -37.85 9.00 1.34
CA VAL A 159 -36.42 8.92 1.03
C VAL A 159 -36.26 8.15 -0.27
N GLY A 160 -36.12 8.90 -1.37
CA GLY A 160 -35.78 8.37 -2.68
C GLY A 160 -34.33 8.69 -3.05
N ALA A 161 -33.79 7.94 -4.01
CA ALA A 161 -32.52 8.31 -4.62
C ALA A 161 -32.65 9.69 -5.29
N PRO A 162 -31.64 10.58 -5.15
CA PRO A 162 -31.67 11.90 -5.77
C PRO A 162 -31.59 11.81 -7.30
N ASP A 163 -32.07 12.85 -7.98
CA ASP A 163 -31.99 12.97 -9.44
C ASP A 163 -30.55 12.79 -9.95
N GLY A 164 -30.42 12.11 -11.09
CA GLY A 164 -29.12 11.75 -11.68
C GLY A 164 -28.46 10.52 -11.06
N SER A 165 -29.08 9.90 -10.06
CA SER A 165 -28.66 8.57 -9.59
C SER A 165 -28.94 7.51 -10.67
N PRO A 166 -28.04 6.52 -10.86
CA PRO A 166 -28.30 5.37 -11.71
C PRO A 166 -29.56 4.59 -11.28
N ASP A 167 -30.13 3.82 -12.19
CA ASP A 167 -31.26 2.94 -11.89
C ASP A 167 -30.94 1.97 -10.73
N ASN A 168 -31.97 1.69 -9.93
CA ASN A 168 -31.89 0.83 -8.73
C ASN A 168 -30.84 1.32 -7.72
N THR A 169 -30.72 2.64 -7.56
CA THR A 169 -29.93 3.24 -6.49
C THR A 169 -30.80 3.39 -5.24
N GLU A 170 -30.22 3.04 -4.10
CA GLU A 170 -30.84 3.13 -2.78
C GLU A 170 -30.06 4.11 -1.90
N VAL A 171 -30.77 4.83 -1.02
CA VAL A 171 -30.14 5.62 0.03
C VAL A 171 -29.86 4.69 1.21
N VAL A 172 -28.59 4.54 1.60
CA VAL A 172 -28.17 3.62 2.68
C VAL A 172 -27.67 4.34 3.94
N VAL A 173 -27.24 5.59 3.80
CA VAL A 173 -26.96 6.48 4.94
C VAL A 173 -27.55 7.85 4.63
N LEU A 174 -28.25 8.40 5.61
CA LEU A 174 -28.78 9.75 5.54
C LEU A 174 -28.78 10.36 6.94
N GLY A 175 -27.79 11.21 7.22
CA GLY A 175 -27.54 11.69 8.56
C GLY A 175 -26.83 13.04 8.59
N ASN A 176 -26.51 13.53 9.78
CA ASN A 176 -25.69 14.72 9.97
C ASN A 176 -24.46 14.35 10.78
N VAL A 177 -23.30 14.90 10.40
CA VAL A 177 -22.06 14.79 11.15
C VAL A 177 -21.63 16.22 11.46
N GLU A 178 -21.70 16.61 12.73
CA GLU A 178 -21.50 17.99 13.16
C GLU A 178 -22.45 18.96 12.40
N ASN A 179 -21.90 19.89 11.63
CA ASN A 179 -22.63 20.85 10.78
C ASN A 179 -22.71 20.42 9.31
N ARG A 180 -22.34 19.18 8.99
CA ARG A 180 -22.33 18.63 7.61
C ARG A 180 -23.45 17.61 7.44
N ARG A 181 -23.99 17.54 6.23
CA ARG A 181 -24.89 16.49 5.78
C ARG A 181 -24.07 15.32 5.26
N TRP A 182 -24.42 14.11 5.69
CA TRP A 182 -23.88 12.87 5.15
C TRP A 182 -24.96 12.11 4.39
N THR A 183 -24.70 11.86 3.12
CA THR A 183 -25.51 10.97 2.27
C THR A 183 -24.62 9.86 1.73
N THR A 184 -25.10 8.62 1.73
CA THR A 184 -24.48 7.50 1.02
C THR A 184 -25.52 6.80 0.17
N LEU A 185 -25.17 6.59 -1.10
CA LEU A 185 -25.97 5.88 -2.08
C LEU A 185 -25.31 4.55 -2.40
N ALA A 186 -26.12 3.52 -2.63
CA ALA A 186 -25.70 2.19 -3.03
C ALA A 186 -26.43 1.73 -4.28
N THR A 187 -25.76 1.00 -5.17
CA THR A 187 -26.41 0.32 -6.29
C THR A 187 -25.71 -1.01 -6.58
N VAL A 188 -26.45 -1.98 -7.10
CA VAL A 188 -25.93 -3.32 -7.41
C VAL A 188 -25.67 -3.46 -8.91
N ARG A 189 -24.51 -4.02 -9.27
CA ARG A 189 -24.16 -4.41 -10.66
C ARG A 189 -23.52 -5.80 -10.65
N GLY A 190 -24.29 -6.82 -11.01
CA GLY A 190 -23.87 -8.22 -10.83
C GLY A 190 -23.61 -8.52 -9.35
N ASN A 191 -22.47 -9.14 -9.03
CA ASN A 191 -22.03 -9.39 -7.65
C ASN A 191 -21.31 -8.21 -6.99
N MET A 192 -21.42 -7.00 -7.55
CA MET A 192 -20.80 -5.79 -6.99
C MET A 192 -21.84 -4.89 -6.34
N VAL A 193 -21.52 -4.37 -5.15
CA VAL A 193 -22.19 -3.21 -4.55
C VAL A 193 -21.29 -2.00 -4.75
N LEU A 194 -21.81 -0.98 -5.44
CA LEU A 194 -21.13 0.28 -5.70
C LEU A 194 -21.66 1.32 -4.72
N LEU A 195 -20.77 2.13 -4.16
CA LEU A 195 -21.09 3.11 -3.14
C LEU A 195 -20.52 4.49 -3.51
N GLY A 196 -21.34 5.51 -3.31
CA GLY A 196 -20.92 6.91 -3.36
C GLY A 196 -21.37 7.61 -2.09
N ALA A 197 -20.44 8.21 -1.34
CA ALA A 197 -20.73 8.86 -0.07
C ALA A 197 -20.13 10.27 -0.04
N ALA A 198 -20.93 11.26 0.36
CA ALA A 198 -20.47 12.63 0.56
C ALA A 198 -20.91 13.15 1.93
N GLU A 199 -19.97 13.80 2.62
CA GLU A 199 -20.16 14.51 3.88
C GLU A 199 -19.75 15.97 3.69
N VAL A 200 -20.72 16.86 3.50
CA VAL A 200 -20.49 18.26 3.08
C VAL A 200 -21.51 19.20 3.71
N VAL A 201 -21.25 20.51 3.68
CA VAL A 201 -22.24 21.52 4.11
C VAL A 201 -23.36 21.58 3.07
N GLY A 202 -24.61 21.52 3.54
CA GLY A 202 -25.81 21.63 2.69
C GLY A 202 -26.37 20.28 2.24
N VAL A 203 -27.69 20.11 2.38
CA VAL A 203 -28.37 18.83 2.13
C VAL A 203 -28.28 18.42 0.66
N GLY A 204 -28.67 19.33 -0.24
CA GLY A 204 -28.70 19.05 -1.69
C GLY A 204 -27.33 18.70 -2.26
N GLU A 205 -26.27 19.30 -1.71
CA GLU A 205 -24.90 19.08 -2.19
C GLU A 205 -24.39 17.66 -1.88
N SER A 206 -24.65 17.15 -0.67
CA SER A 206 -24.27 15.77 -0.30
C SER A 206 -24.92 14.72 -1.20
N SER A 207 -26.20 14.87 -1.51
CA SER A 207 -26.95 13.97 -2.38
C SER A 207 -26.45 14.05 -3.82
N ARG A 208 -26.22 15.27 -4.33
CA ARG A 208 -25.70 15.52 -5.68
C ARG A 208 -24.32 14.90 -5.89
N LEU A 209 -23.40 15.09 -4.94
CA LEU A 209 -22.04 14.52 -5.03
C LEU A 209 -22.05 13.00 -4.93
N SER A 210 -22.90 12.44 -4.06
CA SER A 210 -23.06 10.98 -3.94
C SER A 210 -23.62 10.36 -5.22
N ALA A 211 -24.60 11.01 -5.86
CA ALA A 211 -25.15 10.59 -7.15
C ALA A 211 -24.11 10.66 -8.28
N LYS A 212 -23.33 11.75 -8.34
CA LYS A 212 -22.24 11.90 -9.32
C LYS A 212 -21.17 10.82 -9.13
N ALA A 213 -20.78 10.53 -7.89
CA ALA A 213 -19.81 9.51 -7.56
C ALA A 213 -20.26 8.11 -8.01
N ILE A 214 -21.49 7.73 -7.68
CA ILE A 214 -22.00 6.40 -8.03
C ILE A 214 -22.23 6.25 -9.54
N ALA A 215 -22.65 7.32 -10.24
CA ALA A 215 -22.76 7.32 -11.70
C ALA A 215 -21.40 7.10 -12.37
N ALA A 216 -20.36 7.82 -11.94
CA ALA A 216 -19.00 7.61 -12.44
C ALA A 216 -18.48 6.19 -12.13
N GLN A 217 -18.81 5.65 -10.95
CA GLN A 217 -18.43 4.30 -10.56
C GLN A 217 -19.12 3.23 -11.42
N VAL A 218 -20.40 3.42 -11.78
CA VAL A 218 -21.14 2.52 -12.69
C VAL A 218 -20.50 2.48 -14.08
N GLU A 219 -19.99 3.60 -14.59
CA GLU A 219 -19.29 3.62 -15.87
C GLU A 219 -17.92 2.94 -15.79
N LYS A 220 -17.13 3.27 -14.76
CA LYS A 220 -15.76 2.77 -14.63
C LYS A 220 -15.70 1.27 -14.34
N ILE A 221 -16.65 0.72 -13.57
CA ILE A 221 -16.67 -0.70 -13.20
C ILE A 221 -16.89 -1.64 -14.40
N LYS A 222 -17.41 -1.17 -15.53
CA LYS A 222 -17.64 -1.99 -16.74
C LYS A 222 -16.36 -2.64 -17.26
N ASN A 223 -15.20 -2.04 -16.98
CA ASN A 223 -13.89 -2.54 -17.41
C ASN A 223 -13.23 -3.48 -16.39
N TYR A 224 -13.80 -3.61 -15.19
CA TYR A 224 -13.27 -4.50 -14.17
C TYR A 224 -13.48 -5.96 -14.58
N LYS A 225 -12.39 -6.73 -14.54
CA LYS A 225 -12.40 -8.17 -14.80
C LYS A 225 -12.08 -8.89 -13.50
N PRO A 226 -13.08 -9.34 -12.74
CA PRO A 226 -12.83 -10.03 -11.48
C PRO A 226 -12.04 -11.32 -11.70
N THR A 227 -11.08 -11.61 -10.82
CA THR A 227 -10.43 -12.92 -10.77
C THR A 227 -11.52 -14.00 -10.63
N PRO A 228 -11.55 -15.03 -11.51
CA PRO A 228 -12.56 -16.08 -11.45
C PRO A 228 -12.59 -16.74 -10.08
N LYS A 229 -13.78 -16.98 -9.54
CA LYS A 229 -13.92 -17.77 -8.32
C LYS A 229 -13.86 -19.25 -8.68
N SER A 230 -12.83 -19.95 -8.20
CA SER A 230 -12.86 -21.41 -8.16
C SER A 230 -13.48 -21.85 -6.83
N ALA A 231 -14.62 -22.56 -6.88
CA ALA A 231 -15.22 -23.12 -5.67
C ALA A 231 -14.37 -24.23 -5.04
N ALA A 232 -13.39 -24.76 -5.77
CA ALA A 232 -12.56 -25.88 -5.33
C ALA A 232 -11.29 -25.45 -4.56
N VAL A 233 -10.94 -24.17 -4.55
CA VAL A 233 -9.69 -23.69 -3.94
C VAL A 233 -10.02 -22.79 -2.74
N ALA A 234 -9.43 -23.10 -1.59
CA ALA A 234 -9.64 -22.33 -0.35
C ALA A 234 -9.08 -20.90 -0.46
N VAL A 235 -7.96 -20.74 -1.18
CA VAL A 235 -7.32 -19.45 -1.46
C VAL A 235 -7.58 -19.09 -2.92
N PRO A 236 -8.16 -17.92 -3.22
CA PRO A 236 -8.36 -17.47 -4.60
C PRO A 236 -7.04 -17.37 -5.38
N GLU A 237 -7.06 -17.74 -6.66
CA GLU A 237 -5.89 -17.66 -7.56
C GLU A 237 -5.66 -16.24 -8.09
N VAL A 238 -5.55 -15.27 -7.19
CA VAL A 238 -5.19 -13.89 -7.54
C VAL A 238 -3.66 -13.84 -7.75
N PRO A 239 -3.17 -13.32 -8.89
CA PRO A 239 -1.74 -13.14 -9.08
C PRO A 239 -1.19 -12.21 -7.98
N MET A 240 -0.27 -12.73 -7.16
CA MET A 240 0.35 -11.97 -6.06
C MET A 240 1.62 -11.23 -6.47
N ASP A 241 2.00 -11.36 -7.73
CA ASP A 241 3.14 -10.70 -8.33
C ASP A 241 2.83 -10.32 -9.77
N THR A 242 3.66 -9.44 -10.32
CA THR A 242 3.59 -9.00 -11.71
C THR A 242 4.26 -10.02 -12.62
N ALA A 243 4.03 -9.90 -13.93
CA ALA A 243 4.67 -10.79 -14.92
C ALA A 243 6.21 -10.73 -14.88
N ASP A 244 6.78 -9.61 -14.45
CA ASP A 244 8.21 -9.38 -14.25
C ASP A 244 8.66 -9.55 -12.78
N SER A 245 7.80 -10.13 -11.94
CA SER A 245 8.09 -10.49 -10.54
C SER A 245 8.52 -9.30 -9.65
N MET A 246 7.91 -8.13 -9.80
CA MET A 246 8.28 -6.94 -9.02
C MET A 246 8.18 -7.16 -7.51
N MET A 247 7.13 -7.81 -7.01
CA MET A 247 6.94 -8.08 -5.57
C MET A 247 8.03 -9.00 -5.03
N LYS A 248 8.48 -9.98 -5.81
CA LYS A 248 9.62 -10.84 -5.47
C LYS A 248 10.91 -10.06 -5.24
N TYR A 249 11.08 -8.95 -5.96
CA TYR A 249 12.25 -8.08 -5.85
C TYR A 249 12.02 -6.84 -4.96
N THR A 250 10.88 -6.74 -4.27
CA THR A 250 10.65 -5.73 -3.24
C THR A 250 11.00 -6.27 -1.87
N LEU A 251 11.82 -5.52 -1.13
CA LEU A 251 12.29 -5.88 0.20
C LEU A 251 11.12 -6.28 1.10
N SER A 252 11.20 -7.51 1.63
CA SER A 252 10.33 -7.95 2.70
C SER A 252 10.69 -7.21 3.98
N VAL A 253 9.68 -6.73 4.66
CA VAL A 253 9.82 -6.28 6.03
C VAL A 253 10.30 -7.39 6.96
N ASP A 254 10.91 -6.95 8.06
CA ASP A 254 11.53 -7.78 9.09
C ASP A 254 10.60 -8.92 9.55
N PRO A 255 11.02 -10.20 9.44
CA PRO A 255 10.22 -11.36 9.82
C PRO A 255 9.85 -11.42 11.31
N GLY A 256 10.45 -10.57 12.16
CA GLY A 256 10.17 -10.55 13.60
C GLY A 256 8.91 -9.79 14.02
N VAL A 257 8.18 -9.16 13.09
CA VAL A 257 6.97 -8.37 13.42
C VAL A 257 5.74 -9.08 12.87
N ASP A 258 4.92 -9.65 13.75
CA ASP A 258 3.60 -10.14 13.38
C ASP A 258 2.69 -8.96 12.99
N ARG A 259 2.19 -9.02 11.76
CA ARG A 259 1.34 -7.99 11.15
C ARG A 259 -0.01 -8.55 10.73
N SER A 260 -0.36 -9.73 11.22
CA SER A 260 -1.65 -10.34 10.95
C SER A 260 -2.76 -9.41 11.43
N VAL A 261 -3.46 -8.84 10.45
CA VAL A 261 -4.63 -7.99 10.67
C VAL A 261 -5.67 -8.38 9.63
N LEU A 262 -6.95 -8.39 10.01
CA LEU A 262 -8.04 -8.70 9.07
C LEU A 262 -7.90 -10.07 8.36
N GLY A 263 -7.23 -11.03 9.01
CA GLY A 263 -6.98 -12.36 8.43
C GLY A 263 -5.79 -12.44 7.47
N LEU A 264 -5.01 -11.37 7.30
CA LEU A 264 -3.75 -11.40 6.54
C LEU A 264 -2.70 -12.28 7.21
N SER A 265 -1.87 -12.91 6.38
CA SER A 265 -0.71 -13.67 6.85
C SER A 265 0.34 -12.76 7.48
N ALA A 266 1.12 -13.28 8.44
CA ALA A 266 2.11 -12.49 9.19
C ALA A 266 3.16 -11.76 8.34
N HIS A 267 3.43 -12.23 7.11
CA HIS A 267 4.40 -11.66 6.18
C HIS A 267 3.80 -10.74 5.10
N VAL A 268 2.47 -10.57 5.12
CA VAL A 268 1.72 -9.69 4.21
C VAL A 268 1.18 -8.54 5.04
N GLY A 269 1.80 -7.37 4.89
CA GLY A 269 1.29 -6.16 5.52
C GLY A 269 -0.03 -5.71 4.91
N TYR A 270 -0.87 -5.07 5.70
CA TYR A 270 -2.00 -4.32 5.15
C TYR A 270 -1.47 -3.20 4.25
N GLY A 271 -1.93 -3.18 3.00
CA GLY A 271 -1.40 -2.29 1.97
C GLY A 271 -0.31 -2.90 1.08
N ASP A 272 0.17 -4.11 1.36
CA ASP A 272 1.17 -4.80 0.54
C ASP A 272 0.53 -5.38 -0.73
N GLY A 273 1.17 -5.13 -1.87
CA GLY A 273 0.71 -5.60 -3.17
C GLY A 273 1.33 -4.81 -4.32
N TYR A 274 1.05 -5.23 -5.54
CA TYR A 274 1.37 -4.42 -6.71
C TYR A 274 0.17 -3.56 -7.13
N LEU A 275 0.47 -2.37 -7.65
CA LEU A 275 -0.49 -1.31 -7.89
C LEU A 275 -0.22 -0.66 -9.24
N SER A 276 -1.27 -0.31 -9.97
CA SER A 276 -1.15 0.64 -11.08
C SER A 276 -0.85 2.04 -10.54
N PRO A 277 -0.45 3.00 -11.39
CA PRO A 277 -0.31 4.40 -10.99
C PRO A 277 -1.61 5.02 -10.48
N HIS A 278 -2.76 4.63 -11.04
CA HIS A 278 -4.06 5.10 -10.56
C HIS A 278 -4.31 4.62 -9.14
N THR A 279 -4.20 3.31 -8.89
CA THR A 279 -4.42 2.74 -7.56
C THR A 279 -3.45 3.29 -6.52
N PHE A 280 -2.17 3.48 -6.89
CA PHE A 280 -1.20 4.11 -6.00
C PHE A 280 -1.61 5.56 -5.65
N SER A 281 -2.08 6.33 -6.63
CA SER A 281 -2.60 7.70 -6.43
C SER A 281 -3.74 7.73 -5.42
N LEU A 282 -4.69 6.80 -5.55
CA LEU A 282 -5.78 6.64 -4.59
C LEU A 282 -5.24 6.40 -3.18
N MET A 283 -4.32 5.44 -3.02
CA MET A 283 -3.75 5.06 -1.72
C MET A 283 -3.01 6.21 -1.02
N ILE A 284 -2.27 7.03 -1.77
CA ILE A 284 -1.58 8.20 -1.20
C ILE A 284 -2.47 9.45 -1.17
N MET A 285 -3.73 9.34 -1.62
CA MET A 285 -4.72 10.43 -1.69
C MET A 285 -4.19 11.67 -2.39
N GLN A 286 -3.44 11.47 -3.48
CA GLN A 286 -2.84 12.53 -4.27
C GLN A 286 -3.01 12.18 -5.74
N ASP A 287 -3.54 13.12 -6.52
CA ASP A 287 -3.48 13.02 -7.98
C ASP A 287 -2.01 12.97 -8.40
N SER A 288 -1.57 11.81 -8.90
CA SER A 288 -0.22 11.60 -9.38
C SER A 288 -0.16 11.49 -10.90
N THR A 289 -1.20 11.93 -11.62
CA THR A 289 -1.24 11.88 -13.10
C THR A 289 -0.07 12.65 -13.70
N GLU A 290 0.19 13.87 -13.24
CA GLU A 290 1.33 14.67 -13.69
C GLU A 290 2.66 13.95 -13.42
N ARG A 291 2.83 13.41 -12.21
CA ARG A 291 4.03 12.65 -11.81
C ARG A 291 4.21 11.42 -12.69
N THR A 292 3.15 10.65 -12.87
CA THR A 292 3.12 9.42 -13.67
C THR A 292 3.51 9.72 -15.11
N ASN A 293 2.94 10.76 -15.70
CA ASN A 293 3.25 11.18 -17.07
C ASN A 293 4.68 11.72 -17.19
N LYS A 294 5.12 12.57 -16.26
CA LYS A 294 6.45 13.17 -16.24
C LYS A 294 7.55 12.11 -16.22
N TYR A 295 7.39 11.07 -15.41
CA TYR A 295 8.42 10.04 -15.22
C TYR A 295 8.15 8.74 -15.97
N GLY A 296 7.01 8.60 -16.66
CA GLY A 296 6.62 7.35 -17.32
C GLY A 296 6.52 6.18 -16.34
N ILE A 297 5.85 6.39 -15.20
CA ILE A 297 5.66 5.34 -14.19
C ILE A 297 4.62 4.34 -14.69
N GLU A 298 4.95 3.06 -14.65
CA GLU A 298 4.08 2.00 -15.15
C GLU A 298 3.41 1.21 -14.02
N GLN A 299 4.14 0.98 -12.93
CA GLN A 299 3.69 0.08 -11.87
C GLN A 299 4.47 0.30 -10.57
N TYR A 300 3.82 -0.02 -9.46
CA TYR A 300 4.43 -0.07 -8.13
C TYR A 300 4.31 -1.47 -7.55
N ALA A 301 5.31 -1.89 -6.77
CA ALA A 301 5.25 -3.03 -5.87
C ALA A 301 5.55 -2.50 -4.46
N VAL A 302 4.54 -2.54 -3.60
CA VAL A 302 4.57 -1.96 -2.26
C VAL A 302 4.62 -3.08 -1.24
N ARG A 303 5.58 -2.98 -0.33
CA ARG A 303 5.60 -3.73 0.93
C ARG A 303 5.83 -2.73 2.05
N GLN A 304 5.39 -3.01 3.27
CA GLN A 304 5.51 -2.00 4.32
C GLN A 304 6.96 -1.48 4.47
N GLY A 305 7.15 -0.18 4.24
CA GLY A 305 8.47 0.45 4.31
C GLY A 305 9.36 0.25 3.09
N ALA A 306 8.90 -0.41 2.02
CA ALA A 306 9.61 -0.56 0.75
C ALA A 306 8.67 -0.37 -0.45
N THR A 307 9.09 0.38 -1.45
CA THR A 307 8.37 0.56 -2.71
C THR A 307 9.35 0.37 -3.85
N LEU A 308 9.07 -0.56 -4.74
CA LEU A 308 9.75 -0.71 -6.03
C LEU A 308 8.85 -0.11 -7.12
N THR A 309 9.40 0.78 -7.92
CA THR A 309 8.68 1.47 -9.00
C THR A 309 9.27 1.02 -10.32
N ARG A 310 8.42 0.54 -11.23
CA ARG A 310 8.77 0.27 -12.64
C ARG A 310 8.47 1.49 -13.49
N LEU A 311 9.42 1.86 -14.33
CA LEU A 311 9.32 2.97 -15.26
C LEU A 311 9.48 2.48 -16.70
N LYS A 312 9.08 3.33 -17.64
CA LYS A 312 9.07 3.02 -19.07
C LYS A 312 10.44 2.63 -19.62
N SER A 313 11.50 3.27 -19.14
CA SER A 313 12.88 3.02 -19.57
C SER A 313 13.89 3.29 -18.46
N GLU A 314 15.12 2.83 -18.67
CA GLU A 314 16.25 3.15 -17.81
C GLU A 314 16.49 4.67 -17.68
N GLN A 315 16.38 5.42 -18.78
CA GLN A 315 16.54 6.87 -18.75
C GLN A 315 15.49 7.53 -17.85
N THR A 316 14.22 7.12 -17.96
CA THR A 316 13.16 7.65 -17.10
C THR A 316 13.33 7.21 -15.65
N ALA A 317 13.82 6.00 -15.40
CA ALA A 317 14.14 5.52 -14.06
C ALA A 317 15.26 6.32 -13.42
N ARG A 318 16.31 6.62 -14.17
CA ARG A 318 17.41 7.47 -13.71
C ARG A 318 16.90 8.88 -13.38
N PHE A 319 16.10 9.47 -14.27
CA PHE A 319 15.52 10.79 -14.05
C PHE A 319 14.62 10.82 -12.80
N TYR A 320 13.73 9.85 -12.65
CA TYR A 320 12.87 9.71 -11.46
C TYR A 320 13.67 9.51 -10.18
N PHE A 321 14.75 8.74 -10.23
CA PHE A 321 15.64 8.52 -9.10
C PHE A 321 16.30 9.83 -8.65
N ASP A 322 16.87 10.56 -9.59
CA ASP A 322 17.60 11.81 -9.34
C ASP A 322 16.68 12.97 -8.91
N ASP A 323 15.45 13.02 -9.44
CA ASP A 323 14.52 14.14 -9.24
C ASP A 323 13.55 13.92 -8.07
N PHE A 324 13.16 12.67 -7.79
CA PHE A 324 12.06 12.37 -6.85
C PHE A 324 12.41 11.37 -5.75
N VAL A 325 13.00 10.22 -6.08
CA VAL A 325 13.22 9.16 -5.08
C VAL A 325 14.33 9.55 -4.10
N ALA A 326 15.40 10.15 -4.61
CA ALA A 326 16.58 10.49 -3.84
C ALA A 326 17.21 11.82 -4.29
N PRO A 327 16.47 12.94 -4.26
CA PRO A 327 16.94 14.21 -4.79
C PRO A 327 18.23 14.67 -4.11
N THR A 328 19.17 15.21 -4.90
CA THR A 328 20.47 15.67 -4.40
C THR A 328 20.33 16.80 -3.38
N THR A 329 19.32 17.66 -3.54
CA THR A 329 19.04 18.82 -2.68
C THR A 329 18.68 18.41 -1.25
N ASP A 330 18.04 17.25 -1.08
CA ASP A 330 17.52 16.79 0.22
C ASP A 330 18.34 15.65 0.82
N THR A 331 19.43 15.25 0.14
CA THR A 331 20.28 14.14 0.58
C THR A 331 21.02 14.53 1.85
N LYS A 332 20.78 13.77 2.93
CA LYS A 332 21.46 13.93 4.22
C LYS A 332 22.60 12.95 4.41
N ALA A 333 22.54 11.77 3.78
CA ALA A 333 23.53 10.72 3.93
C ALA A 333 23.64 9.82 2.69
N THR A 334 24.79 9.15 2.55
CA THR A 334 25.03 8.07 1.59
C THR A 334 24.76 6.70 2.23
N VAL A 335 24.64 5.65 1.42
CA VAL A 335 24.58 4.27 1.90
C VAL A 335 25.98 3.66 1.83
N PRO A 336 26.60 3.22 2.95
CA PRO A 336 27.95 2.66 2.94
C PRO A 336 28.11 1.50 1.96
N GLY A 337 29.15 1.57 1.11
CA GLY A 337 29.45 0.55 0.11
C GLY A 337 28.63 0.63 -1.18
N ILE A 338 27.68 1.55 -1.30
CA ILE A 338 26.96 1.82 -2.55
C ILE A 338 27.34 3.21 -3.05
N ALA A 339 27.63 3.31 -4.35
CA ALA A 339 27.95 4.58 -4.99
C ALA A 339 26.79 5.59 -4.81
N ARG A 340 27.11 6.87 -4.60
CA ARG A 340 26.13 7.90 -4.25
C ARG A 340 25.07 8.09 -5.34
N GLU A 341 25.46 7.91 -6.59
CA GLU A 341 24.59 7.94 -7.77
C GLU A 341 23.61 6.76 -7.84
N ASN A 342 23.72 5.77 -6.94
CA ASN A 342 22.90 4.57 -6.87
C ASN A 342 22.13 4.45 -5.55
N ALA A 343 22.55 5.12 -4.49
CA ALA A 343 21.78 5.18 -3.25
C ALA A 343 22.03 6.45 -2.42
N ARG A 344 20.95 7.06 -1.92
CA ARG A 344 20.96 8.29 -1.11
C ARG A 344 19.85 8.24 -0.08
N CYS A 345 20.08 8.82 1.09
CA CYS A 345 19.11 8.89 2.17
C CYS A 345 18.74 10.33 2.51
N SER A 346 17.46 10.54 2.81
CA SER A 346 16.87 11.78 3.30
C SER A 346 16.11 11.54 4.60
N GLU A 347 15.98 12.58 5.40
CA GLU A 347 15.15 12.57 6.61
C GLU A 347 13.70 12.90 6.25
N LEU A 348 12.74 12.20 6.87
CA LEU A 348 11.32 12.44 6.64
C LEU A 348 10.81 13.53 7.60
N THR A 349 9.89 14.37 7.15
CA THR A 349 9.25 15.39 8.00
C THR A 349 8.48 14.80 9.18
N SER A 350 8.00 13.57 9.03
CA SER A 350 7.35 12.78 10.10
C SER A 350 8.33 12.20 11.12
N GLY A 351 9.64 12.42 10.94
CA GLY A 351 10.70 11.67 11.60
C GLY A 351 11.02 10.35 10.87
N GLY A 352 12.24 9.85 11.11
CA GLY A 352 12.80 8.69 10.44
C GLY A 352 13.54 9.03 9.15
N PHE A 353 13.98 8.01 8.43
CA PHE A 353 14.80 8.16 7.23
C PHE A 353 14.22 7.33 6.08
N ARG A 354 14.37 7.86 4.87
CA ARG A 354 14.08 7.15 3.62
C ARG A 354 15.33 7.12 2.77
N CYS A 355 15.62 5.99 2.16
CA CYS A 355 16.71 5.85 1.20
C CYS A 355 16.18 5.41 -0.15
N GLY A 356 16.58 6.11 -1.20
CA GLY A 356 16.39 5.68 -2.57
C GLY A 356 17.48 4.71 -3.00
N VAL A 357 17.12 3.76 -3.88
CA VAL A 357 18.02 2.76 -4.45
C VAL A 357 17.78 2.63 -5.97
N TRP A 358 18.86 2.55 -6.74
CA TRP A 358 18.86 2.25 -8.17
C TRP A 358 20.07 1.37 -8.51
N THR A 359 19.87 0.33 -9.32
CA THR A 359 20.92 -0.64 -9.71
C THR A 359 21.26 -0.60 -11.20
N GLY A 360 20.74 0.38 -11.94
CA GLY A 360 20.67 0.33 -13.41
C GLY A 360 19.32 -0.18 -13.91
N GLY A 361 19.04 0.01 -15.19
CA GLY A 361 17.78 -0.42 -15.80
C GLY A 361 16.56 0.41 -15.35
N ARG A 362 15.37 -0.13 -15.56
CA ARG A 362 14.08 0.60 -15.49
C ARG A 362 13.37 0.60 -14.13
N TYR A 363 14.03 0.16 -13.06
CA TYR A 363 13.42 0.04 -11.72
C TYR A 363 14.14 0.90 -10.70
N THR A 364 13.38 1.58 -9.85
CA THR A 364 13.91 2.33 -8.70
C THR A 364 13.21 1.85 -7.44
N ALA A 365 13.86 1.91 -6.29
CA ALA A 365 13.24 1.58 -5.02
C ALA A 365 13.40 2.68 -3.98
N SER A 366 12.47 2.73 -3.05
CA SER A 366 12.49 3.56 -1.86
C SER A 366 12.27 2.67 -0.65
N VAL A 367 13.15 2.74 0.33
CA VAL A 367 13.02 2.03 1.61
C VAL A 367 13.04 3.01 2.77
N SER A 368 12.40 2.68 3.88
CA SER A 368 12.32 3.56 5.06
C SER A 368 12.71 2.83 6.34
N GLY A 369 13.28 3.57 7.30
CA GLY A 369 13.69 3.08 8.62
C GLY A 369 13.46 4.14 9.71
N LYS A 370 13.38 3.70 10.98
CA LYS A 370 13.13 4.62 12.11
C LYS A 370 14.33 5.51 12.41
N ASN A 371 15.53 5.08 12.02
CA ASN A 371 16.77 5.84 12.11
C ASN A 371 17.61 5.60 10.85
N LEU A 372 18.68 6.39 10.69
CA LEU A 372 19.51 6.36 9.49
C LEU A 372 20.15 4.99 9.26
N GLN A 373 20.66 4.34 10.30
CA GLN A 373 21.29 3.02 10.20
C GLN A 373 20.32 1.96 9.66
N GLN A 374 19.10 1.91 10.19
CA GLN A 374 18.07 0.98 9.70
C GLN A 374 17.71 1.24 8.24
N ALA A 375 17.57 2.51 7.85
CA ALA A 375 17.27 2.88 6.46
C ALA A 375 18.42 2.52 5.51
N GLN A 376 19.67 2.72 5.91
CA GLN A 376 20.86 2.31 5.16
C GLN A 376 20.95 0.79 5.01
N GLN A 377 20.68 0.03 6.08
CA GLN A 377 20.67 -1.44 6.04
C GLN A 377 19.55 -1.98 5.13
N ALA A 378 18.35 -1.40 5.20
CA ALA A 378 17.27 -1.72 4.27
C ALA A 378 17.66 -1.39 2.83
N ALA A 379 18.36 -0.28 2.59
CA ALA A 379 18.79 0.13 1.25
C ALA A 379 19.84 -0.83 0.68
N SER A 380 20.80 -1.24 1.50
CA SER A 380 21.77 -2.29 1.18
C SER A 380 21.09 -3.60 0.77
N ALA A 381 20.08 -4.03 1.54
CA ALA A 381 19.33 -5.24 1.25
C ALA A 381 18.53 -5.13 -0.06
N GLN A 382 17.78 -4.05 -0.24
CA GLN A 382 17.02 -3.78 -1.47
C GLN A 382 17.92 -3.70 -2.70
N TYR A 383 19.10 -3.08 -2.58
CA TYR A 383 20.09 -3.01 -3.65
C TYR A 383 20.59 -4.40 -4.06
N LEU A 384 20.90 -5.27 -3.08
CA LEU A 384 21.31 -6.66 -3.35
C LEU A 384 20.20 -7.49 -3.99
N ILE A 385 18.94 -7.28 -3.59
CA ILE A 385 17.77 -7.93 -4.22
C ILE A 385 17.63 -7.48 -5.68
N MET A 386 17.70 -6.18 -5.94
CA MET A 386 17.51 -5.62 -7.28
C MET A 386 18.61 -6.02 -8.27
N LYS A 387 19.85 -6.22 -7.83
CA LYS A 387 20.93 -6.75 -8.71
C LYS A 387 20.63 -8.12 -9.29
N GLN A 388 19.67 -8.85 -8.71
CA GLN A 388 19.26 -10.18 -9.16
C GLN A 388 18.06 -10.11 -10.13
N MET A 389 17.54 -8.91 -10.42
CA MET A 389 16.50 -8.72 -11.43
C MET A 389 17.06 -8.99 -12.83
N PRO A 390 16.31 -9.68 -13.70
CA PRO A 390 16.65 -9.75 -15.11
C PRO A 390 16.72 -8.34 -15.72
N SER A 391 17.76 -8.08 -16.51
CA SER A 391 17.98 -6.82 -17.24
C SER A 391 16.97 -6.59 -18.34
#